data_AF-A0A6A6F744-F1
#
_entry.id   AF-A0A6A6F744-F1
#
_cell.length_a   1.000
_cell.length_b   1.000
_cell.length_c   1.000
_cell.angle_alpha   90.00
_cell.angle_beta   90.00
_cell.angle_gamma   90.00
#
_symmetry.space_group_name_H-M   'P 1'
#
loop_
_entity.id
_entity.type
_entity.pdbx_description
1 polymer ?
#
loop_
_entity_poly.entity_id
_entity_poly.type
_entity_poly.pdbx_seq_one_letter_code
_entity_poly.pdbx_strand_id
1 'polypeptide(L)'
;MYTNIALAALASVAAAMPAPQAGTPQNPLKFGGLSLSPGSPIHLGEINANNQEFVIGAPTKTAQPDNISGNYNTNQTIFSYVNYHDTLNLYTADAGGQRVYVTQGDDSIGQVGGQLRFVAPHSVETDGPAIFTGFANVPDATLQFEKKDWVACPDDLKEGAYVVYAASRYITDDKRCVGFTWKLVQLDDNVEAAWQYTK
;
A
#
# COMPACT_ATOMS: atom_id res chain seq x y z
N MET A 1 -26.25 53.83 42.41
CA MET A 1 -26.89 52.74 41.63
C MET A 1 -25.78 52.02 40.88
N TYR A 2 -25.46 50.79 41.28
CA TYR A 2 -24.36 49.99 40.70
C TYR A 2 -24.96 48.97 39.73
N THR A 3 -24.56 49.00 38.47
CA THR A 3 -24.96 48.02 37.46
C THR A 3 -23.91 46.92 37.40
N ASN A 4 -24.30 45.69 37.77
CA ASN A 4 -23.45 44.50 37.65
C ASN A 4 -23.53 43.95 36.22
N ILE A 5 -22.37 43.77 35.58
CA ILE A 5 -22.22 43.05 34.31
C ILE A 5 -21.87 41.60 34.66
N ALA A 6 -22.74 40.65 34.32
CA ALA A 6 -22.47 39.22 34.45
C ALA A 6 -21.70 38.73 33.22
N LEU A 7 -20.48 38.23 33.43
CA LEU A 7 -19.71 37.50 32.42
C LEU A 7 -20.19 36.03 32.37
N ALA A 8 -20.72 35.59 31.24
CA ALA A 8 -21.01 34.18 30.98
C ALA A 8 -19.75 33.48 30.45
N ALA A 9 -19.25 32.49 31.18
CA ALA A 9 -18.14 31.64 30.74
C ALA A 9 -18.66 30.52 29.84
N LEU A 10 -18.24 30.51 28.57
CA LEU A 10 -18.48 29.41 27.64
C LEU A 10 -17.43 28.32 27.87
N ALA A 11 -17.86 27.18 28.43
CA ALA A 11 -17.04 25.99 28.54
C ALA A 11 -16.94 25.29 27.17
N SER A 12 -15.75 25.27 26.59
CA SER A 12 -15.43 24.52 25.38
C SER A 12 -15.31 23.03 25.70
N VAL A 13 -16.28 22.23 25.22
CA VAL A 13 -16.16 20.77 25.17
C VAL A 13 -15.16 20.39 24.07
N ALA A 14 -13.95 20.00 24.49
CA ALA A 14 -13.01 19.32 23.60
C ALA A 14 -13.55 17.91 23.31
N ALA A 15 -13.99 17.66 22.08
CA ALA A 15 -14.31 16.32 21.63
C ALA A 15 -13.03 15.47 21.64
N ALA A 16 -12.99 14.44 22.47
CA ALA A 16 -11.92 13.45 22.44
C ALA A 16 -12.03 12.68 21.12
N MET A 17 -11.10 12.94 20.19
CA MET A 17 -10.96 12.13 19.00
C MET A 17 -10.55 10.70 19.41
N PRO A 18 -11.12 9.65 18.80
CA PRO A 18 -10.66 8.28 19.03
C PRO A 18 -9.16 8.19 18.75
N ALA A 19 -8.42 7.52 19.63
CA ALA A 19 -7.01 7.27 19.39
C ALA A 19 -6.82 6.44 18.11
N PRO A 20 -5.80 6.71 17.27
CA PRO A 20 -5.52 5.91 16.09
C PRO A 20 -5.39 4.43 16.46
N GLN A 21 -6.24 3.58 15.90
CA GLN A 21 -6.21 2.15 16.18
C GLN A 21 -4.96 1.55 15.54
N ALA A 22 -4.15 0.84 16.33
CA ALA A 22 -2.87 0.30 15.87
C ALA A 22 -2.98 -0.91 14.92
N GLY A 23 -4.18 -1.47 14.73
CA GLY A 23 -4.33 -2.83 14.20
C GLY A 23 -3.69 -3.87 15.14
N THR A 24 -4.01 -5.13 14.92
CA THR A 24 -3.35 -6.26 15.59
C THR A 24 -3.05 -7.35 14.56
N PRO A 25 -2.16 -8.31 14.82
CA PRO A 25 -1.98 -9.43 13.90
C PRO A 25 -3.28 -10.21 13.60
N GLN A 26 -4.21 -10.27 14.57
CA GLN A 26 -5.51 -10.93 14.41
C GLN A 26 -6.54 -10.05 13.68
N ASN A 27 -6.43 -8.73 13.81
CA ASN A 27 -7.28 -7.76 13.13
C ASN A 27 -6.41 -6.61 12.60
N PRO A 28 -5.70 -6.82 11.48
CA PRO A 28 -4.84 -5.80 10.91
C PRO A 28 -5.68 -4.69 10.30
N LEU A 29 -5.10 -3.49 10.20
CA LEU A 29 -5.70 -2.40 9.45
C LEU A 29 -5.71 -2.75 7.96
N LYS A 30 -6.77 -2.33 7.26
CA LYS A 30 -7.01 -2.67 5.86
C LYS A 30 -7.02 -1.37 5.05
N PHE A 31 -6.21 -1.33 4.01
CA PHE A 31 -6.02 -0.12 3.22
C PHE A 31 -6.05 -0.41 1.73
N GLY A 32 -6.65 0.50 0.96
CA GLY A 32 -6.31 0.72 -0.44
C GLY A 32 -5.12 1.68 -0.55
N GLY A 33 -4.49 1.72 -1.72
CA GLY A 33 -3.42 2.65 -2.03
C GLY A 33 -3.83 3.66 -3.10
N LEU A 34 -3.54 4.94 -2.88
CA LEU A 34 -3.75 6.01 -3.84
C LEU A 34 -2.47 6.82 -4.03
N SER A 35 -2.11 7.11 -5.28
CA SER A 35 -0.92 7.88 -5.59
C SER A 35 -1.22 9.39 -5.66
N LEU A 36 -0.48 10.20 -4.90
CA LEU A 36 -0.57 11.65 -4.90
C LEU A 36 0.67 12.24 -5.59
N SER A 37 0.51 12.58 -6.86
CA SER A 37 1.51 13.36 -7.61
C SER A 37 0.83 14.39 -8.51
N PRO A 38 0.41 15.55 -7.98
CA PRO A 38 -0.37 16.54 -8.71
C PRO A 38 0.25 16.94 -10.05
N GLY A 39 -0.57 16.97 -11.11
CA GLY A 39 -0.13 17.32 -12.46
C GLY A 39 0.54 16.19 -13.25
N SER A 40 0.66 14.99 -12.66
CA SER A 40 1.14 13.79 -13.37
C SER A 40 -0.01 12.88 -13.83
N PRO A 41 0.24 11.97 -14.80
CA PRO A 41 -0.74 10.98 -15.25
C PRO A 41 -1.16 9.97 -14.17
N ILE A 42 -0.35 9.80 -13.12
CA ILE A 42 -0.63 8.87 -12.03
C ILE A 42 -1.41 9.53 -10.90
N HIS A 43 -1.66 10.85 -10.92
CA HIS A 43 -2.36 11.50 -9.80
C HIS A 43 -3.75 10.88 -9.53
N LEU A 44 -4.00 10.52 -8.27
CA LEU A 44 -5.21 9.81 -7.83
C LEU A 44 -5.38 8.43 -8.48
N GLY A 45 -4.28 7.84 -8.99
CA GLY A 45 -4.28 6.48 -9.48
C GLY A 45 -4.17 5.48 -8.32
N GLU A 46 -4.97 4.42 -8.38
CA GLU A 46 -4.91 3.32 -7.43
C GLU A 46 -3.62 2.52 -7.61
N ILE A 47 -3.03 2.07 -6.50
CA ILE A 47 -1.91 1.11 -6.54
C ILE A 47 -2.47 -0.31 -6.49
N ASN A 48 -2.22 -1.08 -7.55
CA ASN A 48 -2.78 -2.40 -7.74
C ASN A 48 -1.71 -3.50 -7.87
N ALA A 49 -1.94 -4.63 -7.21
CA ALA A 49 -1.20 -5.87 -7.40
C ALA A 49 -1.57 -6.48 -8.75
N ASN A 50 -0.59 -6.61 -9.65
CA ASN A 50 -0.75 -7.19 -10.97
C ASN A 50 0.54 -7.92 -11.33
N ASN A 51 0.47 -9.17 -11.76
CA ASN A 51 1.65 -9.92 -12.21
C ASN A 51 2.85 -10.00 -11.22
N GLN A 52 2.60 -10.20 -9.92
CA GLN A 52 3.62 -10.19 -8.84
C GLN A 52 4.36 -8.86 -8.61
N GLU A 53 3.83 -7.77 -9.17
CA GLU A 53 4.32 -6.41 -8.97
C GLU A 53 3.18 -5.46 -8.62
N PHE A 54 3.53 -4.22 -8.28
CA PHE A 54 2.57 -3.17 -8.02
C PHE A 54 2.60 -2.13 -9.12
N VAL A 55 1.43 -1.80 -9.63
CA VAL A 55 1.23 -0.93 -10.78
C VAL A 55 0.15 0.11 -10.51
N ILE A 56 0.27 1.27 -11.17
CA ILE A 56 -0.77 2.30 -11.24
C ILE A 56 -1.28 2.32 -12.68
N GLY A 57 -2.60 2.48 -12.89
CA GLY A 57 -3.19 2.52 -14.24
C GLY A 57 -3.55 1.15 -14.83
N ALA A 58 -3.44 0.08 -14.04
CA ALA A 58 -3.90 -1.25 -14.38
C ALA A 58 -4.76 -1.84 -13.25
N PRO A 59 -5.76 -2.70 -13.57
CA PRO A 59 -6.60 -3.33 -12.56
C PRO A 59 -5.79 -4.34 -11.75
N THR A 60 -6.26 -4.64 -10.53
CA THR A 60 -5.72 -5.74 -9.75
C THR A 60 -5.94 -7.10 -10.45
N LYS A 61 -5.10 -8.09 -10.15
CA LYS A 61 -5.28 -9.47 -10.60
C LYS A 61 -5.35 -10.43 -9.43
N THR A 62 -6.47 -11.13 -9.35
CA THR A 62 -6.76 -12.14 -8.33
C THR A 62 -7.19 -13.44 -8.97
N ALA A 63 -7.00 -14.56 -8.28
CA ALA A 63 -7.57 -15.85 -8.67
C ALA A 63 -8.18 -16.57 -7.48
N GLN A 64 -9.11 -17.45 -7.77
CA GLN A 64 -9.75 -18.35 -6.82
C GLN A 64 -9.86 -19.73 -7.49
N PRO A 65 -9.42 -20.81 -6.83
CA PRO A 65 -9.63 -22.17 -7.35
C PRO A 65 -11.11 -22.52 -7.47
N ASP A 66 -11.50 -23.26 -8.50
CA ASP A 66 -12.89 -23.64 -8.79
C ASP A 66 -13.58 -24.43 -7.65
N ASN A 67 -12.80 -25.12 -6.82
CA ASN A 67 -13.28 -25.90 -5.68
C ASN A 67 -13.54 -25.06 -4.42
N ILE A 68 -13.25 -23.76 -4.46
CA ILE A 68 -13.50 -22.82 -3.38
C ILE A 68 -14.79 -22.05 -3.69
N SER A 69 -15.67 -21.92 -2.70
CA SER A 69 -16.89 -21.10 -2.79
C SER A 69 -16.79 -19.91 -1.84
N GLY A 70 -17.54 -18.85 -2.13
CA GLY A 70 -17.55 -17.61 -1.35
C GLY A 70 -17.42 -16.38 -2.23
N ASN A 71 -17.69 -15.22 -1.63
CA ASN A 71 -17.43 -13.93 -2.25
C ASN A 71 -16.04 -13.47 -1.82
N TYR A 72 -15.22 -13.13 -2.81
CA TYR A 72 -13.88 -12.62 -2.60
C TYR A 72 -13.70 -11.36 -3.43
N ASN A 73 -12.90 -10.44 -2.92
CA ASN A 73 -12.59 -9.21 -3.62
C ASN A 73 -11.73 -9.50 -4.86
N THR A 74 -12.20 -9.03 -6.01
CA THR A 74 -11.51 -9.12 -7.31
C THR A 74 -11.19 -7.76 -7.93
N ASN A 75 -11.63 -6.67 -7.29
CA ASN A 75 -11.72 -5.36 -7.95
C ASN A 75 -10.68 -4.36 -7.46
N GLN A 76 -10.15 -4.53 -6.24
CA GLN A 76 -9.14 -3.64 -5.66
C GLN A 76 -8.00 -4.41 -5.00
N THR A 77 -6.85 -3.77 -4.85
CA THR A 77 -5.77 -4.31 -4.04
C THR A 77 -5.91 -3.84 -2.60
N ILE A 78 -5.97 -4.79 -1.67
CA ILE A 78 -6.14 -4.51 -0.25
C ILE A 78 -4.86 -4.92 0.46
N PHE A 79 -4.27 -3.96 1.14
CA PHE A 79 -3.11 -4.16 2.00
C PHE A 79 -3.58 -4.40 3.43
N SER A 80 -2.87 -5.27 4.15
CA SER A 80 -3.01 -5.42 5.59
C SER A 80 -1.73 -4.95 6.28
N TYR A 81 -1.92 -4.17 7.34
CA TYR A 81 -0.82 -3.55 8.08
C TYR A 81 -1.11 -3.52 9.58
N VAL A 82 -0.07 -3.71 10.38
CA VAL A 82 -0.11 -3.55 11.84
C VAL A 82 0.82 -2.39 12.15
N ASN A 83 0.30 -1.33 12.79
CA ASN A 83 1.12 -0.16 13.12
C ASN A 83 2.31 -0.57 13.97
N TYR A 84 3.44 0.13 13.75
CA TYR A 84 4.73 -0.14 14.37
C TYR A 84 5.40 -1.46 13.94
N HIS A 85 4.79 -2.24 13.04
CA HIS A 85 5.50 -3.27 12.29
C HIS A 85 6.11 -2.67 11.03
N ASP A 86 7.30 -3.14 10.66
CA ASP A 86 8.04 -2.65 9.50
C ASP A 86 7.75 -3.46 8.22
N THR A 87 6.73 -4.31 8.25
CA THR A 87 6.33 -5.22 7.17
C THR A 87 4.96 -4.85 6.60
N LEU A 88 4.75 -5.11 5.31
CA LEU A 88 3.47 -4.92 4.63
C LEU A 88 3.00 -6.25 4.02
N ASN A 89 1.69 -6.51 4.06
CA ASN A 89 1.10 -7.72 3.52
C ASN A 89 -0.09 -7.40 2.62
N LEU A 90 -0.45 -8.33 1.76
CA LEU A 90 -1.72 -8.33 1.04
C LEU A 90 -2.78 -9.01 1.90
N TYR A 91 -4.00 -8.48 1.87
CA TYR A 91 -5.12 -9.02 2.63
C TYR A 91 -5.80 -10.13 1.82
N THR A 92 -5.44 -11.37 2.13
CA THR A 92 -5.89 -12.57 1.42
C THR A 92 -6.64 -13.52 2.35
N ALA A 93 -7.58 -14.29 1.81
CA ALA A 93 -8.24 -15.38 2.50
C ALA A 93 -7.43 -16.69 2.43
N ASP A 94 -6.58 -16.82 1.41
CA ASP A 94 -5.74 -18.00 1.24
C ASP A 94 -4.74 -18.21 2.38
N ALA A 95 -4.57 -19.47 2.77
CA ALA A 95 -3.71 -19.88 3.88
C ALA A 95 -2.23 -19.73 3.48
N GLY A 96 -1.53 -18.87 4.21
CA GLY A 96 -0.12 -18.54 3.97
C GLY A 96 0.10 -17.05 3.73
N GLY A 97 -0.94 -16.33 3.30
CA GLY A 97 -0.86 -14.91 3.01
C GLY A 97 0.09 -14.59 1.85
N GLN A 98 0.16 -13.31 1.49
CA GLN A 98 1.16 -12.83 0.53
C GLN A 98 1.85 -11.60 1.08
N ARG A 99 3.16 -11.71 1.23
CA ARG A 99 4.01 -10.66 1.80
C ARG A 99 4.49 -9.72 0.70
N VAL A 100 4.48 -8.43 0.99
CA VAL A 100 5.03 -7.41 0.10
C VAL A 100 6.52 -7.23 0.40
N TYR A 101 7.31 -7.00 -0.63
CA TYR A 101 8.75 -6.78 -0.52
C TYR A 101 9.25 -5.80 -1.58
N VAL A 102 10.43 -5.24 -1.32
CA VAL A 102 11.18 -4.44 -2.27
C VAL A 102 12.37 -5.26 -2.76
N THR A 103 12.64 -5.29 -4.06
CA THR A 103 13.84 -5.97 -4.59
C THR A 103 15.09 -5.28 -4.06
N GLN A 104 16.08 -6.05 -3.61
CA GLN A 104 17.38 -5.48 -3.22
C GLN A 104 18.21 -5.08 -4.45
N GLY A 105 17.95 -5.74 -5.59
CA GLY A 105 18.75 -5.66 -6.80
C GLY A 105 19.83 -6.75 -6.82
N ASP A 106 20.06 -7.30 -8.00
CA ASP A 106 21.08 -8.32 -8.26
C ASP A 106 21.46 -8.30 -9.74
N ASP A 107 22.63 -7.74 -10.02
CA ASP A 107 23.15 -7.60 -11.38
C ASP A 107 23.38 -8.96 -12.07
N SER A 108 23.60 -10.04 -11.31
CA SER A 108 23.87 -11.37 -11.88
C SER A 108 22.65 -11.98 -12.58
N ILE A 109 21.46 -11.54 -12.19
CA ILE A 109 20.17 -11.93 -12.78
C ILE A 109 19.47 -10.74 -13.45
N GLY A 110 20.13 -9.58 -13.56
CA GLY A 110 19.57 -8.36 -14.14
C GLY A 110 18.40 -7.77 -13.35
N GLN A 111 18.29 -8.07 -12.06
CA GLN A 111 17.22 -7.55 -11.21
C GLN A 111 17.58 -6.15 -10.74
N VAL A 112 16.73 -5.17 -11.05
CA VAL A 112 16.90 -3.81 -10.56
C VAL A 112 16.43 -3.71 -9.11
N GLY A 113 17.15 -2.94 -8.30
CA GLY A 113 16.79 -2.67 -6.90
C GLY A 113 15.66 -1.66 -6.78
N GLY A 114 14.80 -1.86 -5.78
CA GLY A 114 13.72 -0.92 -5.45
C GLY A 114 12.35 -1.28 -6.02
N GLN A 115 12.20 -2.26 -6.90
CA GLN A 115 10.88 -2.62 -7.44
C GLN A 115 10.01 -3.19 -6.32
N LEU A 116 8.77 -2.70 -6.19
CA LEU A 116 7.81 -3.22 -5.24
C LEU A 116 7.12 -4.46 -5.81
N ARG A 117 7.19 -5.57 -5.08
CA ARG A 117 6.71 -6.89 -5.49
C ARG A 117 6.04 -7.60 -4.33
N PHE A 118 5.40 -8.74 -4.62
CA PHE A 118 4.80 -9.58 -3.60
C PHE A 118 5.06 -11.05 -3.87
N VAL A 119 5.10 -11.84 -2.79
CA VAL A 119 5.35 -13.28 -2.88
C VAL A 119 4.15 -13.98 -3.53
N ALA A 120 4.43 -14.95 -4.40
CA ALA A 120 3.40 -15.77 -5.02
C ALA A 120 2.58 -16.55 -3.96
N PRO A 121 1.31 -16.88 -4.25
CA PRO A 121 0.51 -17.72 -3.38
C PRO A 121 1.22 -19.06 -3.09
N HIS A 122 1.12 -19.54 -1.85
CA HIS A 122 1.75 -20.79 -1.38
C HIS A 122 3.27 -20.87 -1.57
N SER A 123 3.95 -19.73 -1.75
CA SER A 123 5.39 -19.66 -1.91
C SER A 123 6.03 -18.85 -0.79
N VAL A 124 7.31 -19.11 -0.54
CA VAL A 124 8.20 -18.21 0.21
C VAL A 124 9.34 -17.68 -0.66
N GLU A 125 9.42 -18.15 -1.90
CA GLU A 125 10.46 -17.82 -2.86
C GLU A 125 10.24 -16.44 -3.47
N THR A 126 11.34 -15.76 -3.74
CA THR A 126 11.39 -14.50 -4.48
C THR A 126 12.31 -14.67 -5.69
N ASP A 127 12.07 -13.91 -6.77
CA ASP A 127 12.87 -13.99 -8.00
C ASP A 127 14.35 -13.55 -7.81
N GLY A 128 14.72 -13.08 -6.63
CA GLY A 128 16.05 -12.61 -6.26
C GLY A 128 16.06 -12.09 -4.82
N PRO A 129 17.15 -11.44 -4.38
CA PRO A 129 17.25 -10.87 -3.05
C PRO A 129 16.13 -9.86 -2.74
N ALA A 130 15.46 -10.06 -1.60
CA ALA A 130 14.24 -9.33 -1.23
C ALA A 130 14.36 -8.69 0.16
N ILE A 131 13.84 -7.46 0.27
CA ILE A 131 13.76 -6.71 1.53
C ILE A 131 12.29 -6.64 1.95
N PHE A 132 11.95 -7.32 3.04
CA PHE A 132 10.58 -7.41 3.56
C PHE A 132 10.27 -6.37 4.66
N THR A 133 11.29 -5.65 5.12
CA THR A 133 11.22 -4.69 6.22
C THR A 133 11.53 -3.28 5.75
N GLY A 134 11.06 -2.28 6.49
CA GLY A 134 11.27 -0.86 6.18
C GLY A 134 10.00 -0.12 5.78
N PHE A 135 8.86 -0.80 5.73
CA PHE A 135 7.56 -0.18 5.49
C PHE A 135 7.10 0.60 6.73
N ALA A 136 6.56 1.79 6.53
CA ALA A 136 6.00 2.59 7.61
C ALA A 136 4.75 3.33 7.14
N ASN A 137 3.66 3.19 7.90
CA ASN A 137 2.55 4.14 7.86
C ASN A 137 2.93 5.37 8.72
N VAL A 138 3.23 6.50 8.08
CA VAL A 138 3.67 7.73 8.76
C VAL A 138 2.48 8.64 9.12
N PRO A 139 2.67 9.64 10.03
CA PRO A 139 1.60 10.56 10.41
C PRO A 139 1.06 11.27 9.17
N ASP A 140 -0.25 11.17 8.96
CA ASP A 140 -1.01 11.53 7.75
C ASP A 140 -1.50 10.35 6.89
N ALA A 141 -1.31 9.10 7.30
CA ALA A 141 -1.74 7.92 6.53
C ALA A 141 -1.03 7.82 5.18
N THR A 142 0.28 8.07 5.16
CA THR A 142 1.15 7.84 4.00
C THR A 142 1.98 6.59 4.23
N LEU A 143 2.11 5.75 3.21
CA LEU A 143 3.03 4.63 3.22
C LEU A 143 4.40 5.10 2.70
N GLN A 144 5.46 4.80 3.47
CA GLN A 144 6.84 5.01 3.07
C GLN A 144 7.64 3.72 3.16
N PHE A 145 8.74 3.65 2.41
CA PHE A 145 9.74 2.62 2.54
C PHE A 145 11.07 3.26 2.91
N GLU A 146 11.68 2.82 4.02
CA GLU A 146 12.94 3.36 4.55
C GLU A 146 12.94 4.89 4.69
N LYS A 147 11.79 5.43 5.13
CA LYS A 147 11.55 6.87 5.34
C LYS A 147 11.63 7.70 4.04
N LYS A 148 11.40 7.06 2.89
CA LYS A 148 11.30 7.70 1.58
C LYS A 148 9.97 7.34 0.92
N ASP A 149 9.55 8.22 0.02
CA ASP A 149 8.35 8.03 -0.81
C ASP A 149 8.64 7.05 -1.97
N TRP A 150 7.83 7.14 -3.02
CA TRP A 150 7.81 6.19 -4.12
C TRP A 150 8.07 6.87 -5.45
N VAL A 151 8.51 6.07 -6.42
CA VAL A 151 8.65 6.46 -7.81
C VAL A 151 7.82 5.48 -8.64
N ALA A 152 7.05 5.98 -9.60
CA ALA A 152 6.38 5.15 -10.59
C ALA A 152 6.99 5.41 -11.98
N CYS A 153 7.34 4.35 -12.70
CA CYS A 153 7.87 4.44 -14.06
C CYS A 153 6.91 3.77 -15.04
N PRO A 154 6.77 4.26 -16.28
CA PRO A 154 5.94 3.60 -17.27
C PRO A 154 6.26 2.10 -17.39
N ASP A 155 5.22 1.29 -17.46
CA ASP A 155 5.34 -0.13 -17.77
C ASP A 155 5.50 -0.30 -19.28
N ASP A 156 6.67 -0.77 -19.72
CA ASP A 156 6.94 -1.01 -21.14
C ASP A 156 6.12 -2.18 -21.71
N LEU A 157 5.52 -3.02 -20.85
CA LEU A 157 4.65 -4.14 -21.25
C LEU A 157 3.17 -3.74 -21.33
N LYS A 158 2.78 -2.61 -20.73
CA LYS A 158 1.40 -2.17 -20.66
C LYS A 158 1.26 -0.65 -20.76
N GLU A 159 0.75 -0.23 -21.91
CA GLU A 159 0.47 1.18 -22.18
C GLU A 159 -0.45 1.79 -21.08
N GLY A 160 -0.04 2.96 -20.58
CA GLY A 160 -0.76 3.71 -19.55
C GLY A 160 -0.58 3.18 -18.12
N ALA A 161 0.09 2.04 -17.93
CA ALA A 161 0.44 1.55 -16.61
C ALA A 161 1.82 2.06 -16.17
N TYR A 162 2.02 2.13 -14.85
CA TYR A 162 3.29 2.53 -14.24
C TYR A 162 3.66 1.55 -13.13
N VAL A 163 4.85 0.95 -13.19
CA VAL A 163 5.40 0.07 -12.16
C VAL A 163 5.93 0.89 -10.99
N VAL A 164 5.66 0.44 -9.77
CA VAL A 164 6.01 1.13 -8.53
C VAL A 164 7.36 0.66 -7.97
N TYR A 165 8.18 1.64 -7.59
CA TYR A 165 9.51 1.46 -7.02
C TYR A 165 9.67 2.29 -5.72
N ALA A 166 10.41 1.76 -4.75
CA ALA A 166 10.85 2.48 -3.56
C ALA A 166 11.93 3.51 -3.91
N ALA A 167 11.67 4.79 -3.61
CA ALA A 167 12.60 5.87 -3.95
C ALA A 167 13.92 5.82 -3.16
N SER A 168 13.97 5.08 -2.04
CA SER A 168 15.22 4.89 -1.28
C SER A 168 16.22 3.95 -1.98
N ARG A 169 15.76 3.17 -2.96
CA ARG A 169 16.56 2.10 -3.58
C ARG A 169 16.66 2.23 -5.10
N TYR A 170 15.61 2.71 -5.76
CA TYR A 170 15.58 2.80 -7.21
C TYR A 170 16.19 4.12 -7.70
N ILE A 171 17.32 4.02 -8.40
CA ILE A 171 17.99 5.15 -9.03
C ILE A 171 17.75 5.05 -10.53
N THR A 172 17.14 6.08 -11.11
CA THR A 172 16.87 6.15 -12.55
C THR A 172 17.08 7.55 -13.08
N ASP A 173 17.54 7.64 -14.32
CA ASP A 173 17.62 8.89 -15.09
C ASP A 173 16.43 9.08 -16.04
N ASP A 174 15.52 8.09 -16.12
CA ASP A 174 14.34 8.15 -16.98
C ASP A 174 13.39 9.25 -16.51
N LYS A 175 13.27 10.30 -17.34
CA LYS A 175 12.42 11.47 -17.07
C LYS A 175 10.93 11.17 -17.14
N ARG A 176 10.54 10.00 -17.61
CA ARG A 176 9.15 9.53 -17.60
C ARG A 176 8.73 9.00 -16.23
N CYS A 177 9.69 8.67 -15.36
CA CYS A 177 9.42 8.25 -14.00
C CYS A 177 9.00 9.44 -13.14
N VAL A 178 7.99 9.24 -12.30
CA VAL A 178 7.35 10.29 -11.50
C VAL A 178 7.40 9.92 -10.03
N GLY A 179 7.88 10.83 -9.20
CA GLY A 179 7.79 10.70 -7.75
C GLY A 179 6.35 10.91 -7.26
N PHE A 180 5.92 10.13 -6.27
CA PHE A 180 4.58 10.26 -5.69
C PHE A 180 4.54 9.90 -4.21
N THR A 181 3.60 10.51 -3.49
CA THR A 181 3.24 10.11 -2.13
C THR A 181 2.18 9.02 -2.18
N TRP A 182 2.41 7.89 -1.52
CA TRP A 182 1.43 6.82 -1.43
C TRP A 182 0.49 7.07 -0.26
N LYS A 183 -0.71 7.54 -0.56
CA LYS A 183 -1.76 7.74 0.42
C LYS A 183 -2.48 6.42 0.72
N LEU A 184 -2.57 6.08 1.99
CA LEU A 184 -3.38 4.97 2.47
C LEU A 184 -4.84 5.42 2.61
N VAL A 185 -5.75 4.66 2.01
CA VAL A 185 -7.19 4.86 2.13
C VAL A 185 -7.72 3.73 3.01
N GLN A 186 -8.09 4.04 4.25
CA GLN A 186 -8.60 3.04 5.18
C GLN A 186 -9.94 2.49 4.69
N LEU A 187 -10.04 1.16 4.70
CA LEU A 187 -11.24 0.41 4.32
C LEU A 187 -11.98 -0.07 5.57
N ASP A 188 -13.24 -0.48 5.37
CA ASP A 188 -14.05 -1.06 6.43
C ASP A 188 -13.46 -2.37 6.96
N ASP A 189 -13.64 -2.62 8.26
CA ASP A 189 -13.18 -3.85 8.92
C ASP A 189 -13.83 -5.11 8.32
N ASN A 190 -14.99 -5.00 7.66
CA ASN A 190 -15.69 -6.12 7.04
C ASN A 190 -15.43 -6.26 5.53
N VAL A 191 -14.45 -5.54 4.97
CA VAL A 191 -14.10 -5.68 3.55
C VAL A 191 -13.72 -7.14 3.22
N GLU A 192 -14.24 -7.65 2.11
CA GLU A 192 -13.92 -8.99 1.63
C GLU A 192 -12.44 -9.06 1.21
N ALA A 193 -11.75 -10.12 1.64
CA ALA A 193 -10.38 -10.38 1.20
C ALA A 193 -10.39 -10.87 -0.26
N ALA A 194 -9.28 -10.67 -0.97
CA ALA A 194 -9.03 -11.46 -2.18
C ALA A 194 -8.79 -12.92 -1.77
N TRP A 195 -9.11 -13.89 -2.62
CA TRP A 195 -8.63 -15.25 -2.36
C TRP A 195 -7.10 -15.26 -2.39
N GLN A 196 -6.52 -14.92 -3.54
CA GLN A 196 -5.09 -14.66 -3.71
C GLN A 196 -4.85 -13.67 -4.86
N TYR A 197 -3.72 -12.97 -4.83
CA TYR A 197 -3.20 -12.13 -5.91
C TYR A 197 -2.22 -12.92 -6.79
N THR A 198 -2.24 -12.72 -8.11
CA THR A 198 -1.53 -13.60 -9.05
C THR A 198 -0.34 -12.96 -9.77
N LYS A 199 0.46 -13.85 -10.38
CA LYS A 199 1.32 -13.50 -11.51
C LYS A 199 0.50 -13.17 -12.77
#